data_AF-A0A957QTC9-F1
#
_entry.id   AF-A0A957QTC9-F1
#
_cell.length_a   1.000
_cell.length_b   1.000
_cell.length_c   1.000
_cell.angle_alpha   90.00
_cell.angle_beta   90.00
_cell.angle_gamma   90.00
#
_symmetry.space_group_name_H-M   'P 1'
#
loop_
_entity.id
_entity.type
_entity.pdbx_description
1 polymer ?
#
loop_
_entity_poly.entity_id
_entity_poly.type
_entity_poly.pdbx_seq_one_letter_code
_entity_poly.pdbx_strand_id
1 'polypeptide(L)'
;LRAEWWLSLAIVLLIFLFNASSAMWWGGFAVGPRYLLPMLPFFVLPTTFVFVKWGAALWFRVVAGIAFLWSFLAVWSMTLAEQAFPSDALRNPWLEHVVPNWAAGNIARNAGTVLGLEGWFALLPLLAGCAAIGAVWLYFARKTERPGAQLSGDIARIQGASR
;
A
#
# COMPACT_ATOMS: atom_id res chain seq x y z
N LEU A 1 19.83 13.66 -14.43
CA LEU A 1 19.64 12.52 -13.50
C LEU A 1 20.53 12.52 -12.26
N ARG A 2 21.84 12.89 -12.33
CA ARG A 2 22.70 12.87 -11.12
C ARG A 2 22.29 13.91 -10.07
N ALA A 3 22.04 15.16 -10.47
CA ALA A 3 21.71 16.23 -9.54
C ALA A 3 20.32 16.04 -8.90
N GLU A 4 19.34 15.61 -9.69
CA GLU A 4 17.96 15.35 -9.28
C GLU A 4 17.89 14.20 -8.29
N TRP A 5 18.74 13.17 -8.47
CA TRP A 5 18.87 12.07 -7.53
C TRP A 5 19.43 12.54 -6.18
N TRP A 6 20.53 13.29 -6.20
CA TRP A 6 21.14 13.84 -4.98
C TRP A 6 20.20 14.81 -4.25
N LEU A 7 19.48 15.64 -5.00
CA LEU A 7 18.48 16.54 -4.45
C LEU A 7 17.35 15.77 -3.77
N SER A 8 16.78 14.76 -4.45
CA SER A 8 15.69 13.96 -3.89
C SER A 8 16.12 13.20 -2.63
N LEU A 9 17.33 12.62 -2.66
CA LEU A 9 17.91 11.95 -1.51
C LEU A 9 18.16 12.94 -0.36
N ALA A 10 18.70 14.12 -0.64
CA ALA A 10 18.93 15.16 0.35
C ALA A 10 17.62 15.61 0.99
N ILE A 11 16.55 15.81 0.22
CA ILE A 11 15.21 16.16 0.73
C ILE A 11 14.72 15.09 1.70
N VAL A 12 14.79 13.82 1.31
CA VAL A 12 14.41 12.69 2.17
C VAL A 12 15.20 12.72 3.49
N LEU A 13 16.52 12.84 3.42
CA LEU A 13 17.38 12.84 4.60
C LEU A 13 17.12 14.04 5.51
N LEU A 14 16.93 15.23 4.92
CA LEU A 14 16.66 16.45 5.68
C LEU A 14 15.30 16.39 6.39
N ILE A 15 14.24 15.95 5.71
CA ILE A 15 12.93 15.78 6.35
C ILE A 15 13.04 14.70 7.45
N PHE A 16 13.78 13.62 7.23
CA PHE A 16 13.97 12.58 8.24
C PHE A 16 14.71 13.10 9.47
N LEU A 17 15.83 13.80 9.29
CA LEU A 17 16.59 14.39 10.37
C LEU A 17 15.78 15.46 11.12
N PHE A 18 15.02 16.27 10.39
CA PHE A 18 14.12 17.24 10.99
C PHE A 18 13.09 16.56 11.89
N ASN A 19 12.41 15.51 11.38
CA ASN A 19 11.47 14.74 12.18
C ASN A 19 12.14 14.06 13.38
N ALA A 20 13.31 13.45 13.20
CA ALA A 20 14.06 12.80 14.29
C ALA A 20 14.52 13.79 15.38
N SER A 21 14.66 15.08 15.05
CA SER A 21 14.97 16.14 16.02
C SER A 21 13.76 16.59 16.85
N SER A 22 12.54 16.20 16.46
CA SER A 22 11.32 16.57 17.15
C SER A 22 11.10 15.71 18.40
N ALA A 23 10.75 16.35 19.53
CA ALA A 23 10.34 15.65 20.74
C ALA A 23 9.05 14.81 20.56
N MET A 24 8.27 15.08 19.50
CA MET A 24 7.06 14.31 19.16
C MET A 24 7.34 13.07 18.30
N TRP A 25 8.60 12.83 17.92
CA TRP A 25 8.99 11.69 17.11
C TRP A 25 9.26 10.46 17.99
N TRP A 26 8.34 9.49 17.89
CA TRP A 26 8.38 8.24 18.65
C TRP A 26 9.24 7.14 17.99
N GLY A 27 10.27 7.51 17.23
CA GLY A 27 11.17 6.51 16.62
C GLY A 27 10.54 5.66 15.51
N GLY A 28 9.40 6.09 14.95
CA GLY A 28 8.61 5.31 14.00
C GLY A 28 7.49 4.48 14.64
N PHE A 29 7.42 4.39 15.96
CA PHE A 29 6.27 3.84 16.69
C PHE A 29 5.18 4.91 16.84
N ALA A 30 4.54 5.26 15.74
CA ALA A 30 3.45 6.23 15.70
C ALA A 30 2.22 5.65 15.02
N VAL A 31 1.06 6.20 15.35
CA VAL A 31 -0.19 5.84 14.72
C VAL A 31 -0.20 6.45 13.33
N GLY A 32 0.02 5.59 12.34
CA GLY A 32 0.22 5.94 10.94
C GLY A 32 1.60 6.55 10.63
N PRO A 33 2.02 6.52 9.35
CA PRO A 33 3.35 6.99 8.93
C PRO A 33 3.43 8.52 8.77
N ARG A 34 2.67 9.29 9.57
CA ARG A 34 2.41 10.72 9.34
C ARG A 34 3.66 11.59 9.22
N TYR A 35 4.73 11.22 9.93
CA TYR A 35 6.01 11.92 9.87
C TYR A 35 6.84 11.58 8.62
N LEU A 36 6.57 10.43 7.98
CA LEU A 36 7.29 9.96 6.78
C LEU A 36 6.53 10.26 5.49
N LEU A 37 5.20 10.47 5.53
CA LEU A 37 4.37 10.77 4.36
C LEU A 37 4.92 11.90 3.47
N PRO A 38 5.40 13.04 4.00
CA PRO A 38 5.94 14.12 3.16
C PRO A 38 7.18 13.72 2.36
N MET A 39 7.90 12.66 2.78
CA MET A 39 9.11 12.19 2.11
C MET A 39 8.80 11.27 0.92
N LEU A 40 7.61 10.65 0.88
CA LEU A 40 7.28 9.60 -0.09
C LEU A 40 7.46 10.02 -1.56
N PRO A 41 7.04 11.22 -2.01
CA PRO A 41 7.21 11.63 -3.40
C PRO A 41 8.70 11.67 -3.81
N PHE A 42 9.57 12.09 -2.90
CA PHE A 42 11.01 12.19 -3.13
C PHE A 42 11.73 10.83 -2.99
N PHE A 43 11.12 9.87 -2.31
CA PHE A 43 11.61 8.50 -2.19
C PHE A 43 11.45 7.68 -3.48
N VAL A 44 10.53 8.07 -4.38
CA VAL A 44 10.26 7.33 -5.63
C VAL A 44 11.51 7.23 -6.51
N LEU A 45 12.22 8.34 -6.69
CA LEU A 45 13.43 8.36 -7.54
C LEU A 45 14.54 7.42 -7.04
N PRO A 46 15.01 7.49 -5.78
CA PRO A 46 16.05 6.59 -5.30
C PRO A 46 15.59 5.12 -5.25
N THR A 47 14.33 4.86 -4.90
CA THR A 47 13.81 3.48 -4.86
C THR A 47 13.73 2.85 -6.25
N THR A 48 13.44 3.61 -7.30
CA THR A 48 13.38 3.10 -8.68
C THR A 48 14.67 2.37 -9.08
N PHE A 49 15.84 2.90 -8.72
CA PHE A 49 17.13 2.25 -9.04
C PHE A 49 17.29 0.88 -8.35
N VAL A 50 16.80 0.76 -7.11
CA VAL A 50 16.81 -0.50 -6.35
C VAL A 50 15.92 -1.53 -7.04
N PHE A 51 14.70 -1.13 -7.42
CA PHE A 51 13.75 -2.00 -8.12
C PHE A 51 14.23 -2.37 -9.52
N VAL A 52 14.91 -1.49 -10.26
CA VAL A 52 15.50 -1.82 -11.56
C VAL A 52 16.65 -2.82 -11.40
N LYS A 53 17.51 -2.63 -10.40
CA LYS A 53 18.70 -3.48 -10.20
C LYS A 53 18.36 -4.87 -9.66
N TRP A 54 17.41 -4.96 -8.73
CA TRP A 54 17.11 -6.20 -8.00
C TRP A 54 15.67 -6.70 -8.15
N GLY A 55 14.80 -6.00 -8.87
CA GLY A 55 13.38 -6.35 -9.00
C GLY A 55 13.10 -7.70 -9.65
N ALA A 56 14.04 -8.27 -10.40
CA ALA A 56 13.95 -9.62 -10.95
C ALA A 56 14.37 -10.71 -9.95
N ALA A 57 15.16 -10.37 -8.93
CA ALA A 57 15.69 -11.33 -7.99
C ALA A 57 14.60 -11.81 -7.01
N LEU A 58 14.45 -13.13 -6.87
CA LEU A 58 13.42 -13.73 -6.03
C LEU A 58 13.51 -13.26 -4.57
N TRP A 59 14.73 -13.22 -4.01
CA TRP A 59 14.94 -12.76 -2.63
C TRP A 59 14.40 -11.33 -2.42
N PHE A 60 14.64 -10.44 -3.38
CA PHE A 60 14.21 -9.05 -3.29
C PHE A 60 12.69 -8.95 -3.40
N ARG A 61 12.07 -9.73 -4.31
CA ARG A 61 10.60 -9.81 -4.43
C ARG A 61 9.95 -10.32 -3.15
N VAL A 62 10.53 -11.34 -2.51
CA VAL A 62 10.01 -11.87 -1.24
C VAL A 62 10.14 -10.82 -0.14
N VAL A 63 11.31 -10.20 0.03
CA VAL A 63 11.52 -9.16 1.04
C VAL A 63 10.59 -7.96 0.81
N ALA A 64 10.51 -7.46 -0.42
CA ALA A 64 9.62 -6.37 -0.76
C ALA A 64 8.16 -6.77 -0.53
N GLY A 65 7.75 -7.96 -0.94
CA GLY A 65 6.39 -8.47 -0.73
C GLY A 65 6.01 -8.56 0.76
N ILE A 66 6.91 -9.06 1.61
CA ILE A 66 6.73 -9.09 3.06
C ILE A 66 6.62 -7.66 3.61
N ALA A 67 7.50 -6.75 3.19
CA ALA A 67 7.48 -5.36 3.65
C ALA A 67 6.18 -4.63 3.23
N PHE A 68 5.71 -4.85 2.00
CA PHE A 68 4.44 -4.30 1.51
C PHE A 68 3.25 -4.89 2.28
N LEU A 69 3.23 -6.21 2.49
CA LEU A 69 2.16 -6.86 3.24
C LEU A 69 2.12 -6.35 4.69
N TRP A 70 3.27 -6.25 5.34
CA TRP A 70 3.35 -5.71 6.70
C TRP A 70 2.90 -4.25 6.76
N SER A 71 3.36 -3.41 5.83
CA SER A 71 2.94 -2.01 5.76
C SER A 71 1.43 -1.88 5.57
N PHE A 72 0.85 -2.67 4.66
CA PHE A 72 -0.58 -2.71 4.43
C PHE A 72 -1.35 -3.12 5.69
N LEU A 73 -0.97 -4.24 6.31
CA LEU A 73 -1.63 -4.73 7.53
C LEU A 73 -1.51 -3.74 8.68
N ALA A 74 -0.33 -3.17 8.91
CA ALA A 74 -0.10 -2.21 9.98
C ALA A 74 -0.98 -0.97 9.79
N VAL A 75 -1.01 -0.37 8.60
CA VAL A 75 -1.81 0.83 8.32
C VAL A 75 -3.30 0.53 8.45
N TRP A 76 -3.80 -0.49 7.76
CA TRP A 76 -5.24 -0.80 7.75
C TRP A 76 -5.75 -1.24 9.12
N SER A 77 -5.00 -2.07 9.84
CA SER A 77 -5.41 -2.50 11.17
C SER A 77 -5.47 -1.34 12.17
N MET A 78 -4.53 -0.38 12.10
CA MET A 78 -4.61 0.88 12.87
C MET A 78 -5.77 1.78 12.44
N THR A 79 -6.03 1.91 11.13
CA THR A 79 -7.16 2.73 10.63
C THR A 79 -8.52 2.19 11.06
N LEU A 80 -8.62 0.87 11.21
CA LEU A 80 -9.87 0.18 11.56
C LEU A 80 -10.01 -0.11 13.06
N ALA A 81 -8.95 0.09 13.86
CA ALA A 81 -9.01 -0.09 15.30
C ALA A 81 -9.67 1.13 15.94
N GLU A 82 -10.84 0.93 16.57
CA GLU A 82 -11.53 1.94 17.39
C GLU A 82 -11.91 3.25 16.64
N GLN A 83 -12.77 4.07 17.25
CA GLN A 83 -13.19 5.37 16.70
C GLN A 83 -12.33 6.54 17.20
N ALA A 84 -11.81 6.43 18.42
CA ALA A 84 -11.03 7.47 19.07
C ALA A 84 -9.57 7.44 18.61
N PHE A 85 -8.96 8.62 18.57
CA PHE A 85 -7.52 8.70 18.34
C PHE A 85 -6.77 8.10 19.54
N PRO A 86 -5.88 7.12 19.32
CA PRO A 86 -5.05 6.59 20.40
C PRO A 86 -4.12 7.67 20.97
N SER A 87 -3.72 7.46 22.23
CA SER A 87 -2.72 8.31 22.87
C SER A 87 -1.40 8.28 22.10
N ASP A 88 -0.78 9.43 21.91
CA ASP A 88 0.56 9.52 21.30
C ASP A 88 1.64 8.93 22.22
N ALA A 89 1.35 8.63 23.49
CA ALA A 89 2.32 8.05 24.43
C ALA A 89 2.52 6.52 24.26
N LEU A 90 1.77 5.87 23.37
CA LEU A 90 1.89 4.43 23.14
C LEU A 90 3.24 4.08 22.52
N ARG A 91 3.95 3.11 23.11
CA ARG A 91 5.26 2.68 22.60
C ARG A 91 5.14 1.72 21.44
N ASN A 92 4.12 0.88 21.42
CA ASN A 92 3.81 -0.02 20.32
C ASN A 92 2.32 0.07 19.99
N PRO A 93 1.93 0.95 19.05
CA PRO A 93 0.53 1.13 18.66
C PRO A 93 -0.14 -0.16 18.19
N TRP A 94 0.62 -1.11 17.64
CA TRP A 94 0.05 -2.36 17.16
C TRP A 94 -0.34 -3.29 18.31
N LEU A 95 0.54 -3.49 19.29
CA LEU A 95 0.26 -4.36 20.43
C LEU A 95 -0.65 -3.69 21.47
N GLU A 96 -0.49 -2.38 21.69
CA GLU A 96 -1.16 -1.66 22.78
C GLU A 96 -2.52 -1.08 22.38
N HIS A 97 -2.78 -0.90 21.08
CA HIS A 97 -4.02 -0.32 20.58
C HIS A 97 -4.75 -1.20 19.56
N VAL A 98 -4.06 -1.69 18.52
CA VAL A 98 -4.73 -2.50 17.48
C VAL A 98 -5.23 -3.84 18.02
N VAL A 99 -4.32 -4.64 18.57
CA VAL A 99 -4.63 -6.00 19.07
C VAL A 99 -5.78 -6.01 20.08
N PRO A 100 -5.78 -5.20 21.16
CA PRO A 100 -6.87 -5.23 22.13
C PRO A 100 -8.21 -4.77 21.55
N ASN A 101 -8.21 -3.75 20.69
CA ASN A 101 -9.45 -3.27 20.06
C ASN A 101 -10.04 -4.31 19.09
N TRP A 102 -9.20 -4.92 18.25
CA TRP A 102 -9.63 -5.99 17.36
C TRP A 102 -10.15 -7.20 18.14
N ALA A 103 -9.45 -7.60 19.21
CA ALA A 103 -9.90 -8.70 20.07
C ALA A 103 -11.26 -8.44 20.73
N ALA A 104 -11.55 -7.19 21.10
CA ALA A 104 -12.84 -6.78 21.65
C ALA A 104 -13.95 -6.57 20.60
N GLY A 105 -13.64 -6.71 19.30
CA GLY A 105 -14.57 -6.34 18.22
C GLY A 105 -14.83 -4.83 18.14
N ASN A 106 -13.96 -4.01 18.73
CA ASN A 106 -14.03 -2.55 18.66
C ASN A 106 -13.43 -2.07 17.33
N ILE A 107 -14.23 -2.19 16.27
CA ILE A 107 -13.88 -1.75 14.92
C ILE A 107 -14.46 -0.36 14.66
N ALA A 108 -13.66 0.51 14.04
CA ALA A 108 -14.08 1.85 13.63
C ALA A 108 -15.39 1.81 12.83
N ARG A 109 -16.26 2.81 13.05
CA ARG A 109 -17.56 2.86 12.36
C ARG A 109 -17.36 2.96 10.86
N ASN A 110 -18.08 2.11 10.13
CA ASN A 110 -17.94 1.93 8.69
C ASN A 110 -19.30 1.54 8.07
N ALA A 111 -19.32 1.30 6.75
CA ALA A 111 -20.55 0.92 6.04
C ALA A 111 -21.26 -0.32 6.64
N GLY A 112 -20.52 -1.28 7.19
CA GLY A 112 -21.12 -2.43 7.88
C GLY A 112 -21.83 -2.04 9.16
N THR A 113 -21.28 -1.11 9.94
CA THR A 113 -21.96 -0.60 11.14
C THR A 113 -23.26 0.13 10.79
N VAL A 114 -23.33 0.81 9.64
CA VAL A 114 -24.57 1.44 9.14
C VAL A 114 -25.62 0.38 8.76
N LEU A 115 -25.17 -0.79 8.29
CA LEU A 115 -26.02 -1.94 8.00
C LEU A 115 -26.38 -2.77 9.26
N GLY A 116 -25.98 -2.33 10.45
CA GLY A 116 -26.22 -3.04 11.71
C GLY A 116 -25.30 -4.23 11.95
N LEU A 117 -24.19 -4.36 11.20
CA LEU A 117 -23.18 -5.38 11.44
C LEU A 117 -22.22 -4.93 12.55
N GLU A 118 -21.86 -5.87 13.43
CA GLU A 118 -21.00 -5.61 14.58
C GLU A 118 -19.65 -6.32 14.48
N GLY A 119 -18.65 -5.77 15.17
CA GLY A 119 -17.30 -6.32 15.25
C GLY A 119 -16.68 -6.58 13.88
N TRP A 120 -16.13 -7.78 13.72
CA TRP A 120 -15.46 -8.21 12.50
C TRP A 120 -16.39 -8.27 11.28
N PHE A 121 -17.69 -8.53 11.49
CA PHE A 121 -18.65 -8.60 10.40
C PHE A 121 -18.92 -7.23 9.78
N ALA A 122 -18.66 -6.14 10.50
CA ALA A 122 -18.73 -4.80 9.94
C ALA A 122 -17.77 -4.59 8.75
N LEU A 123 -16.72 -5.42 8.62
CA LEU A 123 -15.78 -5.35 7.51
C LEU A 123 -16.27 -6.05 6.23
N LEU A 124 -17.36 -6.83 6.27
CA LEU A 124 -17.85 -7.55 5.10
C LEU A 124 -18.15 -6.64 3.89
N PRO A 125 -18.82 -5.46 4.04
CA PRO A 125 -19.05 -4.58 2.91
C PRO A 125 -17.76 -4.02 2.31
N LEU A 126 -16.73 -3.77 3.14
CA LEU A 126 -15.42 -3.33 2.67
C LEU A 126 -14.76 -4.43 1.84
N LEU A 127 -14.73 -5.66 2.35
CA LEU A 127 -14.15 -6.81 1.64
C LEU A 127 -14.88 -7.10 0.33
N ALA A 128 -16.21 -7.02 0.33
CA ALA A 128 -17.03 -7.16 -0.88
C ALA A 128 -16.71 -6.07 -1.91
N GLY A 129 -16.58 -4.81 -1.46
CA GLY A 129 -16.20 -3.69 -2.32
C GLY A 129 -14.82 -3.87 -2.95
N CYS A 130 -13.81 -4.25 -2.16
CA CYS A 130 -12.46 -4.56 -2.65
C CYS A 130 -12.47 -5.70 -3.67
N ALA A 131 -13.22 -6.79 -3.39
CA ALA A 131 -13.34 -7.92 -4.30
C ALA A 131 -14.03 -7.53 -5.62
N ALA A 132 -15.09 -6.72 -5.56
CA ALA A 132 -15.79 -6.23 -6.75
C ALA A 132 -14.87 -5.36 -7.62
N ILE A 133 -14.14 -4.40 -7.02
CA ILE A 133 -13.17 -3.56 -7.72
C ILE A 133 -12.08 -4.42 -8.35
N GLY A 134 -11.53 -5.39 -7.61
CA GLY A 134 -10.54 -6.33 -8.13
C GLY A 134 -11.05 -7.16 -9.31
N ALA A 135 -12.29 -7.66 -9.23
CA ALA A 135 -12.91 -8.42 -10.32
C ALA A 135 -13.13 -7.56 -11.58
N VAL A 136 -13.60 -6.33 -11.41
CA VAL A 136 -13.76 -5.36 -12.50
C VAL A 136 -12.40 -5.04 -13.14
N TRP A 137 -11.39 -4.78 -12.34
CA TRP A 137 -10.03 -4.54 -12.82
C TRP A 137 -9.50 -5.72 -13.65
N LEU A 138 -9.61 -6.94 -13.13
CA LEU A 138 -9.16 -8.16 -13.82
C LEU A 138 -9.93 -8.39 -15.12
N TYR A 139 -11.23 -8.09 -15.15
CA TYR A 139 -12.05 -8.18 -16.35
C TYR A 139 -11.54 -7.24 -17.46
N PHE A 140 -11.24 -5.99 -17.11
CA PHE A 140 -10.71 -5.02 -18.07
C PHE A 140 -9.28 -5.34 -18.49
N ALA A 141 -8.40 -5.72 -17.56
CA ALA A 141 -7.02 -6.10 -17.86
C ALA A 141 -6.95 -7.23 -18.91
N ARG A 142 -7.78 -8.27 -18.75
CA ARG A 142 -7.88 -9.40 -19.70
C ARG A 142 -8.45 -9.00 -21.07
N LYS A 143 -9.31 -7.98 -21.13
CA LYS A 143 -9.86 -7.48 -22.39
C LYS A 143 -8.82 -6.69 -23.19
N THR A 144 -7.97 -5.93 -22.53
CA THR A 144 -6.95 -5.07 -23.18
C THR A 144 -5.80 -5.86 -23.81
N GLU A 145 -5.54 -7.10 -23.40
CA GLU A 145 -4.50 -7.95 -24.01
C GLU A 145 -4.95 -8.64 -25.33
N ARG A 146 -6.26 -8.72 -25.60
CA ARG A 146 -6.82 -9.40 -26.78
C ARG A 146 -6.70 -8.67 -28.14
N PRO A 147 -6.69 -7.32 -28.25
CA PRO A 147 -6.65 -6.64 -29.55
C PRO A 147 -5.34 -6.87 -30.34
N GLY A 148 -4.19 -6.95 -29.65
CA GLY A 148 -2.88 -7.13 -30.30
C GLY A 148 -2.64 -8.55 -30.84
N ALA A 149 -3.16 -9.57 -30.15
CA ALA A 149 -3.09 -10.96 -30.60
C ALA A 149 -3.97 -11.20 -31.85
N GLN A 150 -5.11 -10.51 -31.93
CA GLN A 150 -6.06 -10.63 -33.03
C GLN A 150 -5.55 -9.93 -34.29
N LEU A 151 -4.99 -8.71 -34.18
CA LEU A 151 -4.36 -8.01 -35.31
C LEU A 151 -3.18 -8.77 -35.92
N SER A 152 -2.33 -9.39 -35.09
CA SER A 152 -1.18 -10.18 -35.56
C SER A 152 -1.63 -11.44 -36.32
N GLY A 153 -2.67 -12.12 -35.83
CA GLY A 153 -3.28 -13.26 -36.51
C GLY A 153 -3.96 -12.90 -37.84
N ASP A 154 -4.62 -11.73 -37.90
CA ASP A 154 -5.28 -11.25 -39.11
C ASP A 154 -4.26 -10.83 -40.19
N ILE A 155 -3.16 -10.18 -39.81
CA ILE A 155 -2.05 -9.84 -40.74
C ILE A 155 -1.40 -11.12 -41.29
N ALA A 156 -1.16 -12.12 -40.44
CA ALA A 156 -0.58 -13.40 -40.88
C ALA A 156 -1.51 -14.17 -41.84
N ARG A 157 -2.84 -14.10 -41.62
CA ARG A 157 -3.83 -14.69 -42.55
C ARG A 157 -3.86 -13.99 -43.90
N ILE A 158 -3.80 -12.66 -43.92
CA ILE A 158 -3.79 -11.87 -45.16
C ILE A 158 -2.52 -12.16 -45.97
N GLN A 159 -1.36 -12.29 -45.32
CA GLN A 159 -0.08 -12.61 -45.97
C GLN A 159 0.03 -14.08 -46.42
N GLY A 160 -0.69 -15.00 -45.76
CA GLY A 160 -0.75 -16.41 -46.16
C GLY A 160 -1.69 -16.70 -47.33
N ALA A 161 -2.72 -15.88 -47.52
CA ALA A 161 -3.70 -16.01 -48.60
C ALA A 161 -3.23 -15.39 -49.94
N SER A 162 -2.09 -14.68 -49.96
CA SER A 162 -1.52 -14.06 -51.15
C SER A 162 -0.39 -14.88 -51.80
N ARG A 163 -0.28 -16.17 -51.48
CA ARG A 163 0.60 -17.16 -52.14
C ARG A 163 -0.24 -18.24 -52.81
#